data_AF-A0A3N7B066-F1
#
_entry.id   AF-A0A3N7B066-F1
#
_cell.length_a   1.000
_cell.length_b   1.000
_cell.length_c   1.000
_cell.angle_alpha   90.00
_cell.angle_beta   90.00
_cell.angle_gamma   90.00
#
_symmetry.space_group_name_H-M   'P 1'
#
loop_
_entity.id
_entity.type
_entity.pdbx_description
1 polymer ?
#
loop_
_entity_poly.entity_id
_entity_poly.type
_entity_poly.pdbx_seq_one_letter_code
_entity_poly.pdbx_strand_id
1 'polypeptide(L)'
;MQTDQARHLQLILTLQSPPSGVDFAVQCGRDGLVKPFLATTDVVSFAITLALGPSLADGSPNFRGPFAQGTPTDRFVYVNSGFYAGQMGTPWERRAKIKLAGIPIELAESAAGKPDAAIEARIHGTMKDGGPVCASVRPPQISWQMVTRPA
;
A
#
# COMPACT_ATOMS: atom_id res chain seq x y z
N MET A 1 -0.53 -26.23 -21.28
CA MET A 1 -1.27 -25.32 -20.39
C MET A 1 -0.49 -25.23 -19.09
N GLN A 2 0.34 -24.19 -18.95
CA GLN A 2 1.11 -23.97 -17.73
C GLN A 2 0.12 -23.55 -16.64
N THR A 3 0.05 -24.29 -15.54
CA THR A 3 -0.70 -23.91 -14.36
C THR A 3 -0.18 -22.56 -13.86
N ASP A 4 -1.08 -21.59 -13.78
CA ASP A 4 -0.87 -20.23 -13.32
C ASP A 4 -0.54 -20.28 -11.81
N GLN A 5 0.73 -20.53 -11.47
CA GLN A 5 1.18 -20.54 -10.09
C GLN A 5 1.03 -19.11 -9.55
N ALA A 6 0.20 -18.93 -8.52
CA ALA A 6 -0.04 -17.63 -7.93
C ALA A 6 1.28 -17.00 -7.48
N ARG A 7 1.76 -16.00 -8.23
CA ARG A 7 2.95 -15.23 -7.86
C ARG A 7 2.54 -14.19 -6.83
N HIS A 8 3.26 -14.14 -5.73
CA HIS A 8 3.03 -13.17 -4.68
C HIS A 8 4.02 -12.02 -4.78
N LEU A 9 3.57 -10.83 -4.40
CA LEU A 9 4.38 -9.63 -4.30
C LEU A 9 4.25 -9.07 -2.88
N GLN A 10 5.37 -8.93 -2.19
CA GLN A 10 5.42 -8.30 -0.88
C GLN A 10 5.46 -6.78 -1.06
N LEU A 11 4.57 -6.08 -0.37
CA LEU A 11 4.51 -4.63 -0.38
C LEU A 11 4.65 -4.08 1.04
N ILE A 12 5.59 -3.16 1.21
CA ILE A 12 5.74 -2.34 2.42
C ILE A 12 5.21 -0.95 2.12
N LEU A 13 4.28 -0.47 2.94
CA LEU A 13 3.77 0.90 2.87
C LEU A 13 4.33 1.66 4.07
N THR A 14 5.17 2.66 3.83
CA THR A 14 5.84 3.46 4.86
C THR A 14 5.37 4.91 4.75
N LEU A 15 4.63 5.36 5.76
CA LEU A 15 4.20 6.74 5.93
C LEU A 15 5.25 7.48 6.74
N GLN A 16 5.82 8.54 6.17
CA GLN A 16 6.81 9.41 6.80
C GLN A 16 6.14 10.64 7.40
N SER A 17 6.59 11.08 8.58
CA SER A 17 6.04 12.22 9.30
C SER A 17 4.50 12.15 9.42
N PRO A 18 3.95 11.05 9.99
CA PRO A 18 2.52 10.98 10.26
C PRO A 18 2.10 12.07 11.26
N PRO A 19 0.88 12.61 11.18
CA PRO A 19 0.39 13.58 12.15
C PRO A 19 0.24 12.90 13.52
N SER A 20 0.59 13.63 14.57
CA SER A 20 0.54 13.13 15.95
C SER A 20 -0.89 12.74 16.36
N GLY A 21 -1.02 11.63 17.09
CA GLY A 21 -2.29 11.18 17.65
C GLY A 21 -3.31 10.67 16.62
N VAL A 22 -2.88 10.32 15.40
CA VAL A 22 -3.74 9.76 14.36
C VAL A 22 -3.38 8.30 14.10
N ASP A 23 -4.36 7.41 14.26
CA ASP A 23 -4.16 6.01 13.89
C ASP A 23 -4.26 5.81 12.38
N PHE A 24 -3.50 4.85 11.88
CA PHE A 24 -3.54 4.43 10.48
C PHE A 24 -3.76 2.91 10.37
N ALA A 25 -4.45 2.49 9.31
CA ALA A 25 -4.65 1.07 9.01
C ALA A 25 -4.75 0.84 7.50
N VAL A 26 -4.28 -0.31 7.01
CA VAL A 26 -4.47 -0.71 5.61
C VAL A 26 -5.76 -1.52 5.47
N GLN A 27 -6.60 -1.18 4.49
CA GLN A 27 -7.86 -1.88 4.27
C GLN A 27 -7.65 -3.25 3.59
N CYS A 28 -8.29 -4.28 4.14
CA CYS A 28 -8.32 -5.66 3.64
C CYS A 28 -9.77 -6.06 3.31
N GLY A 29 -10.06 -6.26 2.03
CA GLY A 29 -11.41 -6.57 1.58
C GLY A 29 -12.36 -5.38 1.79
N ARG A 30 -13.59 -5.65 2.21
CA ARG A 30 -14.60 -4.61 2.43
C ARG A 30 -14.35 -3.82 3.72
N ASP A 31 -14.21 -4.52 4.84
CA ASP A 31 -14.23 -3.92 6.17
C ASP A 31 -13.00 -4.26 7.04
N GLY A 32 -12.13 -5.17 6.57
CA GLY A 32 -10.95 -5.57 7.33
C GLY A 32 -9.92 -4.45 7.43
N LEU A 33 -9.23 -4.36 8.57
CA LEU A 33 -8.18 -3.39 8.83
C LEU A 33 -6.91 -4.11 9.32
N VAL A 34 -5.79 -3.83 8.67
CA VAL A 34 -4.47 -4.29 9.07
C VAL A 34 -3.75 -3.15 9.77
N LYS A 35 -3.40 -3.38 11.04
CA LYS A 35 -2.62 -2.45 11.87
C LYS A 35 -1.16 -2.40 11.40
N PRO A 36 -0.45 -1.29 11.65
CA PRO A 36 0.96 -1.21 11.30
C PRO A 36 1.79 -2.20 12.13
N PHE A 37 2.87 -2.71 11.55
CA PHE A 37 3.87 -3.49 12.30
C PHE A 37 4.89 -2.59 13.00
N LEU A 38 5.01 -1.34 12.56
CA LEU A 38 5.85 -0.30 13.15
C LEU A 38 5.06 1.01 13.19
N ALA A 39 4.99 1.64 14.35
CA ALA A 39 4.41 2.96 14.51
C ALA A 39 5.25 3.76 15.51
N THR A 40 5.82 4.86 15.04
CA THR A 40 6.59 5.85 15.80
C THR A 40 6.06 7.24 15.49
N THR A 41 6.65 8.26 16.12
CA THR A 41 6.35 9.67 15.81
C THR A 41 6.70 10.07 14.38
N ASP A 42 7.71 9.41 13.79
CA ASP A 42 8.25 9.78 12.48
C ASP A 42 7.83 8.84 11.36
N VAL A 43 7.42 7.61 11.70
CA VAL A 43 7.16 6.56 10.72
C VAL A 43 6.00 5.66 11.15
N VAL A 44 5.12 5.33 10.19
CA VAL A 44 4.18 4.23 10.31
C VAL A 44 4.36 3.28 9.12
N SER A 45 4.58 1.99 9.37
CA SER A 45 4.80 1.00 8.31
C SER A 45 3.89 -0.22 8.40
N PHE A 46 3.46 -0.68 7.22
CA PHE A 46 2.62 -1.84 7.02
C PHE A 46 3.31 -2.83 6.09
N ALA A 47 3.07 -4.12 6.29
CA ALA A 47 3.51 -5.18 5.38
C ALA A 47 2.26 -5.93 4.90
N ILE A 48 2.08 -6.00 3.58
CA ILE A 48 0.96 -6.73 2.96
C ILE A 48 1.47 -7.58 1.81
N THR A 49 0.69 -8.59 1.45
CA THR A 49 0.97 -9.46 0.31
C THR A 49 -0.10 -9.27 -0.75
N LEU A 50 0.32 -8.95 -1.96
CA LEU A 50 -0.53 -8.93 -3.15
C LEU A 50 -0.36 -10.24 -3.92
N ALA A 51 -1.43 -10.66 -4.60
CA ALA A 51 -1.34 -11.72 -5.59
C ALA A 51 -1.20 -11.08 -6.98
N LEU A 52 -0.47 -11.74 -7.87
CA LEU A 52 -0.36 -11.37 -9.27
C LEU A 52 -1.13 -12.40 -10.10
N GLY A 53 -2.06 -11.92 -10.92
CA GLY A 53 -2.68 -12.72 -11.96
C GLY A 53 -1.93 -12.60 -13.29
N PRO A 54 -2.50 -13.16 -14.38
CA PRO A 54 -1.99 -12.94 -15.73
C PRO A 54 -1.89 -11.45 -16.05
N SER A 55 -0.81 -11.04 -16.70
CA SER A 55 -0.57 -9.65 -17.09
C SER A 55 -1.77 -9.06 -17.84
N LEU A 56 -1.97 -7.76 -17.66
CA LEU A 56 -2.99 -7.02 -18.39
C LEU A 56 -2.60 -6.90 -19.87
N ALA A 57 -3.56 -6.49 -20.70
CA ALA A 57 -3.37 -6.40 -22.16
C ALA A 57 -2.27 -5.40 -22.57
N ASP A 58 -1.97 -4.42 -21.72
CA ASP A 58 -0.90 -3.44 -21.90
C ASP A 58 0.46 -3.92 -21.35
N GLY A 59 0.54 -5.18 -20.91
CA GLY A 59 1.74 -5.77 -20.32
C GLY A 59 1.93 -5.45 -18.83
N SER A 60 1.10 -4.59 -18.23
CA SER A 60 1.27 -4.21 -16.82
C SER A 60 0.86 -5.32 -15.85
N PRO A 61 1.40 -5.32 -14.61
CA PRO A 61 1.06 -6.32 -13.61
C PRO A 61 -0.42 -6.27 -13.20
N ASN A 62 -1.07 -7.43 -13.19
CA ASN A 62 -2.45 -7.56 -12.73
C ASN A 62 -2.49 -7.87 -11.22
N PHE A 63 -2.60 -6.82 -10.41
CA PHE A 63 -2.68 -6.94 -8.96
C PHE A 63 -4.05 -7.46 -8.49
N ARG A 64 -4.03 -8.46 -7.62
CA ARG A 64 -5.20 -9.15 -7.05
C ARG A 64 -5.05 -9.34 -5.55
N GLY A 65 -6.09 -9.89 -4.95
CA GLY A 65 -6.17 -10.15 -3.51
C GLY A 65 -6.94 -9.07 -2.75
N PRO A 66 -7.15 -9.25 -1.45
CA PRO A 66 -8.07 -8.42 -0.67
C PRO A 66 -7.58 -6.98 -0.46
N PHE A 67 -6.27 -6.73 -0.64
CA PHE A 67 -5.71 -5.38 -0.55
C PHE A 67 -5.80 -4.60 -1.88
N ALA A 68 -6.01 -5.29 -3.00
CA ALA A 68 -6.07 -4.69 -4.33
C ALA A 68 -7.50 -4.21 -4.65
N GLN A 69 -7.84 -3.01 -4.19
CA GLN A 69 -9.14 -2.38 -4.39
C GLN A 69 -9.29 -1.81 -5.81
N GLY A 70 -10.52 -1.58 -6.27
CA GLY A 70 -10.83 -0.98 -7.58
C GLY A 70 -11.06 -2.00 -8.71
N THR A 71 -10.94 -1.56 -9.96
CA THR A 71 -10.98 -2.43 -11.14
C THR A 71 -9.58 -2.98 -11.45
N PRO A 72 -9.44 -4.05 -12.25
CA PRO A 72 -8.12 -4.56 -12.64
C PRO A 72 -7.18 -3.51 -13.26
N THR A 73 -7.71 -2.58 -14.05
CA THR A 73 -6.95 -1.50 -14.70
C THR A 73 -6.73 -0.26 -13.84
N ASP A 74 -7.31 -0.22 -12.63
CA ASP A 74 -7.22 0.96 -11.75
C ASP A 74 -6.92 0.58 -10.29
N ARG A 75 -6.16 -0.50 -10.07
CA ARG A 75 -5.90 -1.05 -8.74
C ARG A 75 -5.22 -0.07 -7.79
N PHE A 76 -5.64 -0.10 -6.53
CA PHE A 76 -5.05 0.69 -5.46
C PHE A 76 -5.16 -0.02 -4.11
N VAL A 77 -4.33 0.40 -3.15
CA VAL A 77 -4.46 0.04 -1.73
C VAL A 77 -5.03 1.22 -0.97
N TYR A 78 -5.97 0.98 -0.05
CA TYR A 78 -6.45 2.01 0.86
C TYR A 78 -5.59 2.03 2.13
N VAL A 79 -5.05 3.21 2.44
CA VAL A 79 -4.52 3.55 3.76
C VAL A 79 -5.54 4.45 4.44
N ASN A 80 -6.19 3.92 5.46
CA ASN A 80 -7.18 4.60 6.27
C ASN A 80 -6.49 5.36 7.41
N SER A 81 -7.13 6.44 7.87
CA SER A 81 -6.68 7.21 9.02
C SER A 81 -7.86 7.65 9.89
N GLY A 82 -7.60 7.82 11.19
CA GLY A 82 -8.61 8.25 12.15
C GLY A 82 -9.79 7.28 12.24
N PHE A 83 -11.03 7.77 12.09
CA PHE A 83 -12.25 6.98 12.23
C PHE A 83 -12.24 5.76 11.32
N TYR A 84 -11.80 5.92 10.07
CA TYR A 84 -11.71 4.81 9.12
C TYR A 84 -10.58 3.82 9.42
N ALA A 85 -9.63 4.19 10.29
CA ALA A 85 -8.63 3.28 10.84
C ALA A 85 -9.07 2.63 12.16
N GLY A 86 -10.30 2.91 12.64
CA GLY A 86 -10.86 2.38 13.87
C GLY A 86 -10.64 3.27 15.11
N GLN A 87 -10.13 4.50 14.93
CA GLN A 87 -9.92 5.43 16.04
C GLN A 87 -11.21 6.20 16.34
N MET A 88 -11.83 5.93 17.49
CA MET A 88 -13.04 6.64 17.91
C MET A 88 -12.72 8.03 18.49
N GLY A 89 -13.60 9.01 18.28
CA GLY A 89 -13.48 10.36 18.85
C GLY A 89 -12.45 11.27 18.17
N THR A 90 -11.83 10.82 17.09
CA THR A 90 -10.93 11.63 16.26
C THR A 90 -11.70 12.52 15.28
N PRO A 91 -11.21 13.73 14.96
CA PRO A 91 -11.81 14.56 13.92
C PRO A 91 -11.48 14.09 12.49
N TRP A 92 -10.62 13.07 12.35
CA TRP A 92 -10.12 12.63 11.06
C TRP A 92 -10.91 11.46 10.49
N GLU A 93 -11.47 11.66 9.30
CA GLU A 93 -12.19 10.62 8.55
C GLU A 93 -11.61 10.53 7.13
N ARG A 94 -10.35 10.13 7.00
CA ARG A 94 -9.62 10.19 5.73
C ARG A 94 -9.14 8.83 5.25
N ARG A 95 -9.11 8.69 3.92
CA ARG A 95 -8.51 7.55 3.21
C ARG A 95 -7.58 8.04 2.11
N ALA A 96 -6.41 7.43 2.00
CA ALA A 96 -5.48 7.61 0.90
C ALA A 96 -5.49 6.38 -0.03
N LYS A 97 -5.49 6.62 -1.34
CA LYS A 97 -5.36 5.60 -2.39
C LYS A 97 -3.92 5.57 -2.87
N ILE A 98 -3.25 4.45 -2.64
CA ILE A 98 -1.91 4.17 -3.17
C ILE A 98 -2.10 3.42 -4.49
N LYS A 99 -1.95 4.11 -5.62
CA LYS A 99 -2.18 3.53 -6.95
C LYS A 99 -1.09 2.51 -7.25
N LEU A 100 -1.49 1.25 -7.47
CA LEU A 100 -0.54 0.17 -7.76
C LEU A 100 0.06 0.30 -9.17
N ALA A 101 -0.63 0.96 -10.09
CA ALA A 101 -0.08 1.36 -11.39
C ALA A 101 1.12 2.33 -11.29
N GLY A 102 1.36 2.91 -10.10
CA GLY A 102 2.56 3.71 -9.84
C GLY A 102 3.82 2.89 -9.61
N ILE A 103 3.72 1.57 -9.40
CA ILE A 103 4.87 0.67 -9.23
C ILE A 103 5.54 0.49 -10.60
N PRO A 104 6.84 0.77 -10.75
CA PRO A 104 7.57 0.47 -11.98
C PRO A 104 7.49 -1.02 -12.33
N ILE A 105 7.27 -1.35 -13.60
CA ILE A 105 7.05 -2.73 -14.06
C ILE A 105 8.25 -3.61 -13.72
N GLU A 106 9.45 -3.10 -13.96
CA GLU A 106 10.73 -3.76 -13.73
C GLU A 106 10.93 -4.09 -12.23
N LEU A 107 10.40 -3.22 -11.36
CA LEU A 107 10.43 -3.42 -9.92
C LEU A 107 9.47 -4.54 -9.49
N ALA A 108 8.25 -4.54 -10.05
CA ALA A 108 7.27 -5.61 -9.84
C ALA A 108 7.79 -6.97 -10.31
N GLU A 109 8.37 -7.02 -11.51
CA GLU A 109 8.97 -8.24 -12.07
C GLU A 109 10.13 -8.75 -11.22
N SER A 110 11.00 -7.83 -10.76
CA SER A 110 12.16 -8.16 -9.94
C SER A 110 11.81 -8.71 -8.55
N ALA A 111 10.68 -8.29 -7.97
CA ALA A 111 10.23 -8.73 -6.64
C ALA A 111 9.27 -9.93 -6.68
N ALA A 112 8.55 -10.13 -7.78
CA ALA A 112 7.48 -11.12 -7.84
C ALA A 112 7.97 -12.55 -7.63
N GLY A 113 7.40 -13.24 -6.63
CA GLY A 113 7.74 -14.60 -6.24
C GLY A 113 8.98 -14.74 -5.36
N LYS A 114 9.64 -13.63 -5.00
CA LYS A 114 10.81 -13.65 -4.10
C LYS A 114 10.36 -13.45 -2.65
N PRO A 115 10.59 -14.42 -1.74
CA PRO A 115 10.18 -14.30 -0.34
C PRO A 115 11.03 -13.28 0.45
N ASP A 116 12.26 -13.05 0.01
CA ASP A 116 13.26 -12.17 0.60
C ASP A 116 13.27 -10.74 0.02
N ALA A 117 12.37 -10.45 -0.93
CA ALA A 117 12.23 -9.13 -1.54
C ALA A 117 10.86 -8.52 -1.28
N ALA A 118 10.82 -7.20 -1.15
CA ALA A 118 9.59 -6.42 -1.12
C ALA A 118 9.76 -5.12 -1.89
N ILE A 119 8.63 -4.59 -2.35
CA ILE A 119 8.56 -3.22 -2.87
C ILE A 119 8.14 -2.33 -1.71
N GLU A 120 8.89 -1.27 -1.45
CA GLU A 120 8.51 -0.25 -0.49
C GLU A 120 7.94 0.97 -1.22
N ALA A 121 6.73 1.38 -0.81
CA ALA A 121 6.17 2.68 -1.11
C ALA A 121 6.40 3.61 0.09
N ARG A 122 7.20 4.66 -0.10
CA ARG A 122 7.38 5.72 0.89
C ARG A 122 6.49 6.90 0.55
N ILE A 123 5.68 7.32 1.51
CA ILE A 123 4.62 8.32 1.32
C ILE A 123 4.72 9.36 2.44
N HIS A 124 4.51 10.64 2.13
CA HIS A 124 4.32 11.65 3.18
C HIS A 124 2.97 11.42 3.88
N GLY A 125 2.99 11.18 5.19
CA GLY A 125 1.82 10.86 6.01
C GLY A 125 0.97 12.07 6.41
N THR A 126 1.50 13.28 6.25
CA THR A 126 0.83 14.55 6.61
C THR A 126 0.62 15.43 5.38
N MET A 127 -0.57 16.04 5.29
CA MET A 127 -0.94 17.00 4.25
C MET A 127 -0.65 18.44 4.68
N LYS A 128 -0.76 19.39 3.73
CA LYS A 128 -0.52 20.82 3.99
C LYS A 128 -1.42 21.43 5.08
N ASP A 129 -2.58 20.83 5.32
CA ASP A 129 -3.52 21.24 6.36
C ASP A 129 -3.21 20.64 7.74
N GLY A 130 -2.09 19.91 7.88
CA GLY A 130 -1.68 19.24 9.11
C GLY A 130 -2.43 17.93 9.39
N GLY A 131 -3.41 17.58 8.57
CA GLY A 131 -4.16 16.32 8.70
C GLY A 131 -3.47 15.14 8.00
N PRO A 132 -3.97 13.91 8.20
CA PRO A 132 -3.38 12.72 7.60
C PRO A 132 -3.57 12.73 6.07
N VAL A 133 -2.64 12.03 5.41
CA VAL A 133 -2.64 11.81 3.96
C VAL A 133 -3.97 11.24 3.48
N CYS A 134 -4.47 11.76 2.37
CA CYS A 134 -5.78 11.41 1.83
C CYS A 134 -5.84 11.53 0.31
N ALA A 135 -6.98 11.16 -0.29
CA ALA A 135 -7.22 11.14 -1.73
C ALA A 135 -6.21 10.26 -2.46
N SER A 136 -5.90 10.52 -3.74
CA SER A 136 -4.91 9.72 -4.48
C SER A 136 -3.52 10.28 -4.25
N VAL A 137 -2.59 9.44 -3.76
CA VAL A 137 -1.20 9.83 -3.56
C VAL A 137 -0.46 9.73 -4.89
N ARG A 138 0.26 10.80 -5.26
CA ARG A 138 0.95 10.93 -6.55
C ARG A 138 2.37 11.43 -6.34
N PRO A 139 3.30 11.20 -7.28
CA PRO A 139 4.61 11.84 -7.25
C PRO A 139 4.48 13.38 -7.14
N PRO A 140 5.36 14.06 -6.39
CA PRO A 140 6.50 13.52 -5.63
C PRO A 140 6.16 13.05 -4.21
N GLN A 141 4.87 12.97 -3.81
CA GLN A 141 4.49 12.57 -2.45
C GLN A 141 4.77 11.10 -2.15
N ILE A 142 4.97 10.29 -3.18
CA ILE A 142 5.28 8.86 -3.11
C ILE A 142 6.53 8.53 -3.94
N SER A 143 7.37 7.65 -3.40
CA SER A 143 8.50 7.02 -4.11
C SER A 143 8.48 5.51 -3.91
N TRP A 144 8.97 4.77 -4.90
CA TRP A 144 9.02 3.31 -4.89
C TRP A 144 10.47 2.83 -4.91
N GLN A 145 10.77 1.80 -4.13
CA GLN A 145 12.09 1.16 -4.16
C GLN A 145 12.02 -0.33 -3.82
N MET A 146 13.06 -1.07 -4.22
CA MET A 146 13.26 -2.44 -3.76
C MET A 146 13.81 -2.41 -2.34
N VAL A 147 13.31 -3.29 -1.48
CA VAL A 147 13.90 -3.53 -0.17
C VAL A 147 14.05 -5.03 0.08
N THR A 148 15.13 -5.40 0.74
CA THR A 148 15.35 -6.78 1.18
C THR A 148 14.63 -7.01 2.50
N ARG A 149 13.95 -8.14 2.62
CA ARG A 149 13.40 -8.60 3.90
C ARG A 149 14.45 -9.46 4.59
N PRO A 150 14.77 -9.21 5.87
CA PRO A 150 15.52 -10.18 6.65
C PRO A 150 14.75 -11.51 6.63
N ALA A 151 15.48 -12.61 6.41
CA ALA A 151 14.94 -13.96 6.45
C ALA A 151 14.44 -14.34 7.84
#